data_AF-A0A0Q8T376-F1
#
_entry.id   AF-A0A0Q8T376-F1
#
_cell.length_a   1.000
_cell.length_b   1.000
_cell.length_c   1.000
_cell.angle_alpha   90.00
_cell.angle_beta   90.00
_cell.angle_gamma   90.00
#
_symmetry.space_group_name_H-M   'P 1'
#
loop_
_entity.id
_entity.type
_entity.pdbx_description
1 polymer ?
#
loop_
_entity_poly.entity_id
_entity_poly.type
_entity_poly.pdbx_seq_one_letter_code
_entity_poly.pdbx_strand_id
1 'polypeptide(L)'
;MHLSIGIASETRAFGKAMRRIRPGFDALVASFAAQPLAHPIHEFLLVGLTNSQPLGFLEEAPNRDGAFQVLCGLGPWEHGPERDAELRRMAWDAVRRSIEACPFSAPDRAAVAHLLVDEERRAFAGT
;
A
#
# COMPACT_ATOMS: atom_id res chain seq x y z
N MET A 1 -0.59 -14.40 -4.20
CA MET A 1 -0.68 -13.08 -4.85
C MET A 1 0.50 -12.25 -4.37
N HIS A 2 1.10 -11.44 -5.23
CA HIS A 2 2.24 -10.59 -4.87
C HIS A 2 1.83 -9.13 -4.72
N LEU A 3 2.09 -8.54 -3.55
CA LEU A 3 1.93 -7.10 -3.32
C LEU A 3 3.23 -6.37 -3.69
N SER A 4 3.13 -5.34 -4.51
CA SER A 4 4.25 -4.45 -4.83
C SER A 4 3.85 -3.00 -4.55
N ILE A 5 4.70 -2.30 -3.78
CA ILE A 5 4.48 -0.89 -3.43
C ILE A 5 5.56 -0.06 -4.15
N GLY A 6 5.10 0.74 -5.12
CA GLY A 6 5.88 1.67 -5.92
C GLY A 6 5.71 3.12 -5.44
N ILE A 7 6.66 3.97 -5.82
CA ILE A 7 6.65 5.40 -5.48
C ILE A 7 6.71 6.19 -6.79
N ALA A 8 5.65 6.94 -7.08
CA ALA A 8 5.57 7.89 -8.19
C ALA A 8 5.83 9.29 -7.64
N SER A 9 7.10 9.65 -7.51
CA SER A 9 7.54 10.88 -6.85
C SER A 9 7.66 12.04 -7.83
N GLU A 10 7.05 13.18 -7.53
CA GLU A 10 7.30 14.42 -8.28
C GLU A 10 8.36 15.32 -7.62
N THR A 11 8.56 15.17 -6.30
CA THR A 11 9.57 15.95 -5.57
C THR A 11 10.67 15.06 -4.98
N ARG A 12 11.90 15.58 -4.93
CA ARG A 12 13.02 14.86 -4.30
C ARG A 12 12.80 14.62 -2.80
N ALA A 13 12.13 15.54 -2.12
CA ALA A 13 11.85 15.46 -0.69
C ALA A 13 10.96 14.25 -0.37
N PHE A 14 9.84 14.10 -1.09
CA PHE A 14 8.93 12.97 -0.95
C PHE A 14 9.63 11.63 -1.25
N GLY A 15 10.35 11.53 -2.38
CA GLY A 15 11.06 10.31 -2.74
C GLY A 15 12.09 9.87 -1.69
N LYS A 16 12.76 10.82 -1.03
CA LYS A 16 13.65 10.53 0.11
C LYS A 16 12.87 10.04 1.33
N ALA A 17 11.76 10.69 1.67
CA ALA A 17 10.94 10.31 2.82
C ALA A 17 10.34 8.91 2.65
N MET A 18 9.77 8.61 1.49
CA MET A 18 9.24 7.29 1.16
C MET A 18 10.30 6.19 1.27
N ARG A 19 11.55 6.44 0.83
CA ARG A 19 12.65 5.48 0.99
C ARG A 19 12.98 5.16 2.44
N ARG A 20 12.85 6.13 3.37
CA ARG A 20 13.10 5.90 4.80
C ARG A 20 12.03 5.02 5.44
N ILE A 21 10.77 5.20 5.04
CA ILE A 21 9.64 4.45 5.63
C ILE A 21 9.33 3.13 4.93
N ARG A 22 9.79 2.94 3.68
CA ARG A 22 9.51 1.75 2.86
C ARG A 22 9.82 0.42 3.55
N PRO A 23 10.95 0.23 4.27
CA PRO A 23 11.22 -1.03 4.97
C PRO A 23 10.13 -1.41 5.99
N GLY A 24 9.38 -0.42 6.49
CA GLY A 24 8.24 -0.66 7.38
C GLY A 24 7.05 -1.38 6.74
N PHE A 25 7.11 -1.67 5.43
CA PHE A 25 6.10 -2.41 4.67
C PHE A 25 6.55 -3.81 4.25
N ASP A 26 7.82 -4.18 4.47
CA ASP A 26 8.37 -5.45 3.99
C ASP A 26 7.63 -6.66 4.61
N ALA A 27 7.23 -6.55 5.88
CA ALA A 27 6.43 -7.56 6.56
C ALA A 27 5.05 -7.75 5.90
N LEU A 28 4.35 -6.65 5.59
CA LEU A 28 3.07 -6.71 4.89
C LEU A 28 3.22 -7.38 3.52
N VAL A 29 4.25 -7.01 2.75
CA VAL A 29 4.52 -7.61 1.43
C VAL A 29 4.76 -9.13 1.55
N ALA A 30 5.57 -9.55 2.53
CA ALA A 30 5.85 -10.96 2.77
C ALA A 30 4.60 -11.73 3.20
N SER A 31 3.81 -11.18 4.13
CA SER A 31 2.55 -11.78 4.59
C SER A 31 1.55 -11.92 3.44
N PHE A 32 1.44 -10.92 2.56
CA PHE A 32 0.56 -10.99 1.39
C PHE A 32 0.96 -12.10 0.42
N ALA A 33 2.27 -12.29 0.20
CA ALA A 33 2.80 -13.35 -0.65
C ALA A 33 2.54 -14.74 -0.06
N ALA A 34 2.57 -14.87 1.28
CA ALA A 34 2.35 -16.12 1.99
C ALA A 34 0.86 -16.46 2.20
N GLN A 35 -0.05 -15.50 2.04
CA GLN A 35 -1.47 -15.70 2.25
C GLN A 35 -2.08 -16.58 1.14
N PRO A 36 -2.54 -17.81 1.46
CA PRO A 36 -3.28 -18.60 0.49
C PRO A 36 -4.62 -17.92 0.20
N LEU A 37 -4.91 -17.77 -1.09
CA LEU A 37 -6.20 -17.32 -1.60
C LEU A 37 -6.93 -18.51 -2.21
N ALA A 38 -8.21 -18.67 -1.87
CA ALA A 38 -9.08 -19.71 -2.39
C ALA A 38 -9.39 -19.49 -3.88
N HIS A 39 -9.61 -18.22 -4.28
CA HIS A 39 -9.96 -17.85 -5.64
C HIS A 39 -9.19 -16.60 -6.10
N PRO A 40 -7.87 -16.72 -6.35
CA PRO A 40 -7.06 -15.58 -6.78
C PRO A 40 -7.53 -15.05 -8.14
N ILE A 41 -7.87 -13.75 -8.19
CA ILE A 41 -8.37 -13.07 -9.41
C ILE A 41 -7.23 -12.33 -10.12
N HIS A 42 -6.26 -11.83 -9.35
CA HIS A 42 -5.04 -11.22 -9.84
C HIS A 42 -3.84 -11.94 -9.25
N GLU A 43 -2.77 -12.07 -10.04
CA GLU A 43 -1.49 -12.57 -9.56
C GLU A 43 -0.75 -11.49 -8.78
N PHE A 44 -0.89 -10.24 -9.21
CA PHE A 44 -0.21 -9.07 -8.66
C PHE A 44 -1.19 -8.00 -8.18
N LEU A 45 -0.83 -7.34 -7.08
CA LEU A 45 -1.44 -6.10 -6.61
C LEU A 45 -0.34 -5.02 -6.59
N LEU A 46 -0.48 -4.02 -7.44
CA LEU A 46 0.50 -2.95 -7.62
C LEU A 46 -0.06 -1.64 -7.04
N VAL A 47 0.57 -1.13 -5.99
CA VAL A 47 0.18 0.14 -5.35
C VAL A 47 1.22 1.20 -5.65
N GLY A 48 0.85 2.21 -6.41
CA GLY A 48 1.66 3.41 -6.62
C GLY A 48 1.30 4.49 -5.59
N LEU A 49 2.28 5.01 -4.86
CA LEU A 49 2.10 6.14 -3.95
C LEU A 49 2.66 7.42 -4.57
N THR A 50 1.85 8.48 -4.65
CA THR A 50 2.25 9.78 -5.25
C THR A 50 1.99 10.96 -4.30
N ASN A 51 2.84 11.98 -4.40
CA ASN A 51 2.66 13.26 -3.72
C ASN A 51 1.98 14.33 -4.59
N SER A 52 1.63 13.99 -5.84
CA SER A 52 1.01 14.94 -6.79
C SER A 52 -0.51 14.94 -6.73
N GLN A 53 -1.09 13.93 -6.09
CA GLN A 53 -2.52 13.80 -5.87
C GLN A 53 -2.86 13.99 -4.40
N PRO A 54 -4.05 14.54 -4.08
CA PRO A 54 -4.44 14.81 -2.71
C PRO A 54 -4.63 13.52 -1.90
N LEU A 55 -4.57 13.65 -0.57
CA LEU A 55 -4.96 12.56 0.32
C LEU A 55 -6.37 12.08 0.01
N GLY A 56 -6.53 10.76 -0.11
CA GLY A 56 -7.82 10.17 -0.45
C GLY A 56 -8.02 9.88 -1.93
N PHE A 57 -7.18 10.43 -2.79
CA PHE A 57 -7.15 10.03 -4.19
C PHE A 57 -6.81 8.54 -4.33
N LEU A 58 -7.62 7.81 -5.09
CA LEU A 58 -7.44 6.41 -5.42
C LEU A 58 -8.00 6.20 -6.84
N GLU A 59 -7.13 5.86 -7.78
CA GLU A 59 -7.51 5.57 -9.16
C GLU A 59 -6.95 4.21 -9.58
N GLU A 60 -7.82 3.34 -10.08
CA GLU A 60 -7.40 2.10 -10.72
C GLU A 60 -6.78 2.43 -12.08
N ALA A 61 -5.51 2.06 -12.25
CA ALA A 61 -4.80 2.28 -13.51
C ALA A 61 -4.99 1.05 -14.41
N PRO A 62 -5.32 1.22 -15.70
CA PRO A 62 -5.40 0.10 -16.63
C PRO A 62 -4.06 -0.62 -16.69
N ASN A 63 -4.07 -1.91 -16.36
CA ASN A 63 -2.91 -2.77 -16.51
C ASN A 63 -3.29 -4.00 -17.34
N ARG A 64 -2.39 -4.39 -18.25
CA ARG A 64 -2.54 -5.62 -19.04
C ARG A 64 -1.86 -6.73 -18.25
N ASP A 65 -2.45 -7.92 -18.28
CA ASP A 65 -1.89 -9.15 -17.70
C ASP A 65 -1.95 -9.24 -16.18
N GLY A 66 -3.05 -9.81 -15.66
CA GLY A 66 -3.09 -10.44 -14.33
C GLY A 66 -2.83 -9.57 -13.11
N ALA A 67 -2.68 -8.25 -13.27
CA ALA A 67 -2.36 -7.31 -12.20
C ALA A 67 -3.52 -6.35 -11.92
N PHE A 68 -3.83 -6.16 -10.64
CA PHE A 68 -4.65 -5.04 -10.19
C PHE A 68 -3.72 -3.89 -9.82
N GLN A 69 -3.85 -2.74 -10.47
CA GLN A 69 -2.97 -1.59 -10.24
C GLN A 69 -3.76 -0.37 -9.80
N VAL A 70 -3.27 0.28 -8.74
CA VAL A 70 -3.89 1.48 -8.19
C VAL A 70 -2.83 2.55 -7.96
N LEU A 71 -3.17 3.80 -8.24
CA LEU A 71 -2.41 4.99 -7.85
C LEU A 71 -3.12 5.69 -6.70
N CYS A 72 -2.40 5.98 -5.61
CA CYS A 72 -2.91 6.65 -4.43
C CYS A 72 -2.17 7.93 -4.10
N GLY A 73 -2.94 8.98 -3.78
CA GLY A 73 -2.42 10.28 -3.37
C GLY A 73 -2.12 10.35 -1.88
N LEU A 74 -0.94 10.88 -1.56
CA LEU A 74 -0.49 11.23 -0.20
C LEU A 74 -0.44 12.75 0.03
N GLY A 75 -0.81 13.55 -0.98
CA GLY A 75 -0.70 14.99 -0.96
C GLY A 75 0.74 15.50 -1.10
N PRO A 76 0.92 16.82 -1.29
CA PRO A 76 2.25 17.43 -1.30
C PRO A 76 3.01 17.13 -0.01
N TRP A 77 4.29 16.76 -0.13
CA TRP A 77 5.14 16.45 1.02
C TRP A 77 6.46 17.22 0.95
N GLU A 78 6.63 18.16 1.86
CA GLU A 78 7.83 19.00 1.97
C GLU A 78 8.46 18.95 3.37
N HIS A 79 8.08 17.96 4.19
CA HIS A 79 8.52 17.83 5.57
C HIS A 79 9.78 16.98 5.71
N GLY A 80 10.52 17.21 6.81
CA GLY A 80 11.71 16.46 7.16
C GLY A 80 11.42 15.11 7.83
N PRO A 81 12.48 14.39 8.24
CA PRO A 81 12.38 13.07 8.89
C PRO A 81 11.53 13.06 10.17
N GLU A 82 11.38 14.19 10.85
CA GLU A 82 10.57 14.35 12.06
C GLU A 82 9.09 14.00 11.85
N ARG A 83 8.59 14.03 10.61
CA ARG A 83 7.23 13.62 10.25
C ARG A 83 7.14 12.26 9.54
N ASP A 84 8.23 11.48 9.53
CA ASP A 84 8.23 10.16 8.87
C ASP A 84 7.18 9.21 9.46
N ALA A 85 6.90 9.29 10.77
CA ALA A 85 5.86 8.48 11.41
C ALA A 85 4.45 8.77 10.85
N GLU A 86 4.16 10.05 10.61
CA GLU A 86 2.90 10.48 10.01
C GLU A 86 2.82 10.05 8.54
N LEU A 87 3.88 10.27 7.76
CA LEU A 87 3.94 9.80 6.38
C LEU A 87 3.73 8.28 6.30
N ARG A 88 4.32 7.53 7.23
CA ARG A 88 4.17 6.08 7.30
C ARG A 88 2.71 5.68 7.56
N ARG A 89 2.01 6.37 8.46
CA ARG A 89 0.58 6.12 8.71
C ARG A 89 -0.26 6.45 7.46
N MET A 90 -0.03 7.60 6.84
CA MET A 90 -0.73 7.99 5.61
C MET A 90 -0.50 6.99 4.46
N ALA A 91 0.75 6.56 4.27
CA ALA A 91 1.11 5.55 3.28
C ALA A 91 0.47 4.19 3.59
N TRP A 92 0.42 3.80 4.87
CA TRP A 92 -0.29 2.59 5.31
C TRP A 92 -1.76 2.62 4.95
N ASP A 93 -2.46 3.72 5.27
CA ASP A 93 -3.88 3.87 4.97
C ASP A 93 -4.15 3.89 3.45
N ALA A 94 -3.25 4.44 2.65
CA ALA A 94 -3.33 4.37 1.20
C ALA A 94 -3.16 2.93 0.67
N VAL A 95 -2.17 2.20 1.16
CA VAL A 95 -1.93 0.79 0.79
C VAL A 95 -3.12 -0.09 1.21
N ARG A 96 -3.62 0.07 2.43
CA ARG A 96 -4.78 -0.66 2.94
C ARG A 96 -6.00 -0.46 2.05
N ARG A 97 -6.34 0.78 1.71
CA ARG A 97 -7.47 1.10 0.82
C ARG A 97 -7.29 0.54 -0.59
N SER A 98 -6.06 0.54 -1.11
CA SER A 98 -5.75 -0.07 -2.41
C SER A 98 -6.02 -1.57 -2.40
N ILE A 99 -5.62 -2.24 -1.32
CA ILE A 99 -5.87 -3.67 -1.13
C ILE A 99 -7.37 -3.94 -1.01
N GLU A 100 -8.09 -3.14 -0.23
CA GLU A 100 -9.55 -3.27 -0.06
C GLU A 100 -10.34 -3.01 -1.35
N ALA A 101 -9.82 -2.17 -2.25
CA ALA A 101 -10.39 -1.89 -3.56
C ALA A 101 -10.24 -3.06 -4.54
N CYS A 102 -9.27 -3.96 -4.33
CA CYS A 102 -9.09 -5.13 -5.19
C CYS A 102 -10.35 -6.01 -5.13
N PRO A 103 -10.86 -6.51 -6.29
CA PRO A 103 -12.16 -7.17 -6.37
C PRO A 103 -12.14 -8.62 -5.86
N PHE A 104 -11.56 -8.88 -4.69
CA PHE A 104 -11.45 -10.22 -4.09
C PHE A 104 -12.80 -10.93 -3.99
N SER A 105 -12.76 -12.26 -4.17
CA SER A 105 -13.86 -13.14 -3.82
C SER A 105 -14.24 -12.97 -2.33
N ALA A 106 -15.48 -13.29 -1.95
CA ALA A 106 -15.92 -13.18 -0.56
C ALA A 106 -15.00 -13.90 0.46
N PRO A 107 -14.58 -15.17 0.25
CA PRO A 107 -13.66 -15.83 1.19
C PRO A 107 -12.27 -15.17 1.23
N ASP A 108 -11.74 -14.74 0.08
CA ASP A 108 -10.43 -14.08 0.02
C ASP A 108 -10.44 -12.71 0.68
N ARG A 109 -11.55 -11.97 0.54
CA ARG A 109 -11.73 -10.67 1.19
C ARG A 109 -11.67 -10.79 2.71
N ALA A 110 -12.27 -11.83 3.27
CA ALA A 110 -12.22 -12.09 4.71
C ALA A 110 -10.78 -12.41 5.17
N ALA A 111 -10.08 -13.29 4.44
CA ALA A 111 -8.69 -13.64 4.74
C ALA A 111 -7.75 -12.42 4.68
N VAL A 112 -7.89 -11.61 3.63
CA VAL A 112 -7.13 -10.36 3.46
C VAL A 112 -7.45 -9.35 4.57
N ALA A 113 -8.71 -9.19 4.95
CA ALA A 113 -9.10 -8.28 6.03
C ALA A 113 -8.45 -8.68 7.36
N HIS A 114 -8.42 -9.97 7.69
CA HIS A 114 -7.72 -10.47 8.88
C HIS A 114 -6.21 -10.19 8.82
N LEU A 115 -5.58 -10.47 7.67
CA LEU A 115 -4.17 -10.19 7.46
C LEU A 115 -3.83 -8.71 7.67
N LEU A 116 -4.64 -7.80 7.11
CA LEU A 116 -4.43 -6.35 7.25
C LEU A 116 -4.47 -5.90 8.71
N VAL A 117 -5.42 -6.41 9.49
CA VAL A 117 -5.54 -6.10 10.92
C VAL A 117 -4.32 -6.58 11.71
N ASP A 118 -3.85 -7.80 11.44
CA ASP A 118 -2.69 -8.36 12.14
C ASP A 118 -1.40 -7.61 11.79
N GLU A 119 -1.20 -7.29 10.51
CA GLU A 119 -0.02 -6.53 10.07
C GLU A 119 -0.06 -5.08 10.55
N GLU A 120 -1.24 -4.45 10.62
CA GLU A 120 -1.36 -3.10 11.21
C GLU A 120 -0.97 -3.10 12.69
N ARG A 121 -1.45 -4.09 13.45
CA ARG A 121 -1.05 -4.26 14.85
C ARG A 121 0.45 -4.43 14.99
N ARG A 122 1.08 -5.26 14.16
CA ARG A 122 2.54 -5.47 14.19
C ARG A 122 3.31 -4.21 13.80
N ALA A 123 2.85 -3.51 12.77
CA ALA A 123 3.51 -2.33 12.23
C ALA A 123 3.55 -1.15 13.21
N PHE A 124 2.53 -1.05 14.07
CA PHE A 124 2.29 0.09 14.96
C PHE A 124 2.14 -0.29 16.44
N ALA A 125 2.44 -1.53 16.82
CA ALA A 125 2.56 -1.92 18.23
C ALA A 125 3.75 -1.17 18.86
N GLY A 126 3.47 -0.13 19.64
CA GLY A 126 4.48 0.63 20.37
C GLY A 126 4.86 1.99 19.78
N THR A 127 4.15 2.46 18.75
CA THR A 127 4.11 3.90 18.39
C THR A 127 2.99 4.60 19.12
#